data_AF-A0A3R7LXA3-F1
#
_entry.id   AF-A0A3R7LXA3-F1
#
_cell.length_a   1.000
_cell.length_b   1.000
_cell.length_c   1.000
_cell.angle_alpha   90.00
_cell.angle_beta   90.00
_cell.angle_gamma   90.00
#
_symmetry.space_group_name_H-M   'P 1'
#
loop_
_entity.id
_entity.type
_entity.pdbx_description
1 polymer ?
#
loop_
_entity_poly.entity_id
_entity_poly.type
_entity_poly.pdbx_seq_one_letter_code
_entity_poly.pdbx_strand_id
1 'polypeptide(L)'
;MDMRSVLIKPVQRVLKYPLFLDRLVSETAMGHPDFKDLMEAKTRMANVAKDINEYTKRLDLINKYRAGGDQSLQSKMQRVSMHSVVKKSARISAMVSEMLGIMSQTKDPEFDEEVAKFRCVQKAAQTLAQDVSVLLQGVIARHKAEMDISRNLAATLLQAAATPEMESIQRDSFIQQRVIQPAKQLVSLCEVPERLIQKRYHKMLDYDNAQYKLDKNKDATKTRILEEELSQMKGTYEALNTQLMMELPILTRCGSEVLSLATRSLVAARMYLQGHLAKLYLQLAQKFAKAIAWLYPQLMRCDGGRRRLALRT
;
A
#
# COMPACT_ATOMS: atom_id res chain seq x y z
N MET A 1 5.13 26.37 -2.12
CA MET A 1 5.10 26.73 -0.69
C MET A 1 5.02 25.46 0.13
N ASP A 2 5.82 25.33 1.18
CA ASP A 2 5.80 24.15 2.05
C ASP A 2 4.58 24.22 2.98
N MET A 3 3.68 23.24 2.87
CA MET A 3 2.47 23.16 3.70
C MET A 3 2.81 23.08 5.20
N ARG A 4 3.98 22.51 5.56
CA ARG A 4 4.41 22.44 6.96
C ARG A 4 4.64 23.83 7.54
N SER A 5 5.31 24.73 6.82
CA SER A 5 5.65 26.06 7.35
C SER A 5 4.41 26.96 7.55
N VAL A 6 3.38 26.77 6.73
CA VAL A 6 2.09 27.47 6.84
C VAL A 6 1.32 27.05 8.10
N LEU A 7 1.45 25.78 8.52
CA LEU A 7 0.70 25.23 9.65
C LEU A 7 1.35 25.46 11.03
N ILE A 8 2.62 25.89 11.10
CA ILE A 8 3.35 26.06 12.38
C ILE A 8 2.66 27.08 13.29
N LYS A 9 2.40 28.29 12.80
CA LYS A 9 1.84 29.38 13.63
C LYS A 9 0.40 29.11 14.08
N PRO A 10 -0.53 28.61 13.22
CA PRO A 10 -1.88 28.24 13.65
C PRO A 10 -1.89 27.17 14.76
N VAL A 11 -1.08 26.12 14.63
CA VAL A 11 -0.96 25.05 15.64
C VAL A 11 -0.44 25.59 16.98
N GLN A 12 0.59 26.45 16.94
CA GLN A 12 1.11 27.09 18.16
C GLN A 12 0.09 28.03 18.81
N ARG A 13 -0.74 28.70 18.02
CA ARG A 13 -1.71 29.68 18.52
C ARG A 13 -2.94 29.00 19.14
N VAL A 14 -3.35 27.86 18.60
CA VAL A 14 -4.53 27.12 19.12
C VAL A 14 -4.35 26.71 20.59
N LEU A 15 -3.10 26.38 20.98
CA LEU A 15 -2.75 26.00 22.36
C LEU A 15 -2.75 27.18 23.35
N LYS A 16 -2.80 28.43 22.87
CA LYS A 16 -2.83 29.62 23.72
C LYS A 16 -4.24 30.08 24.08
N TYR A 17 -5.25 29.70 23.29
CA TYR A 17 -6.64 30.09 23.54
C TYR A 17 -7.19 29.64 24.90
N PRO A 18 -6.86 28.46 25.45
CA PRO A 18 -7.27 28.11 26.81
C PRO A 18 -6.79 29.12 27.86
N LEU A 19 -5.56 29.63 27.72
CA LEU A 19 -4.97 30.61 28.64
C LEU A 19 -5.66 31.97 28.53
N PHE A 20 -5.98 32.40 27.31
CA PHE A 20 -6.70 33.66 27.10
C PHE A 20 -8.14 33.60 27.61
N LEU A 21 -8.84 32.48 27.37
CA LEU A 21 -10.21 32.27 27.85
C LEU A 21 -10.26 32.12 29.38
N ASP A 22 -9.26 31.47 29.98
CA ASP A 22 -9.12 31.40 31.44
C ASP A 22 -9.02 32.79 32.07
N ARG A 23 -8.20 33.66 31.48
CA ARG A 23 -8.06 35.05 31.94
C ARG A 23 -9.34 35.85 31.77
N LEU A 24 -10.02 35.74 30.62
CA LEU A 24 -11.31 36.41 30.39
C LEU A 24 -12.37 35.96 31.41
N VAL A 25 -12.47 34.66 31.69
CA VAL A 25 -13.39 34.13 32.71
C VAL A 25 -13.04 34.68 34.09
N SER A 26 -11.75 34.80 34.44
CA SER A 26 -11.31 35.32 35.74
C SER A 26 -11.63 36.80 35.96
N GLU A 27 -11.73 37.58 34.87
CA GLU A 27 -12.04 39.02 34.90
C GLU A 27 -13.55 39.31 34.68
N THR A 28 -14.36 38.27 34.39
CA THR A 28 -15.80 38.42 34.12
C THR A 28 -16.65 38.06 35.34
N ALA A 29 -17.57 38.95 35.73
CA ALA A 29 -18.47 38.70 36.87
C ALA A 29 -19.45 37.54 36.59
N MET A 30 -19.79 36.77 37.63
CA MET A 30 -20.63 35.56 37.52
C MET A 30 -22.05 35.82 36.99
N GLY A 31 -22.57 37.05 37.14
CA GLY A 31 -23.87 37.49 36.62
C GLY A 31 -23.82 38.13 35.23
N HIS A 32 -22.64 38.18 34.59
CA HIS A 32 -22.48 38.75 33.25
C HIS A 32 -23.09 37.81 32.19
N PRO A 33 -23.80 38.33 31.16
CA PRO A 33 -24.41 37.50 30.12
C PRO A 33 -23.43 36.55 29.43
N ASP A 34 -22.19 37.00 29.18
CA ASP A 34 -21.17 36.22 28.47
C ASP A 34 -20.44 35.20 29.36
N PHE A 35 -20.64 35.21 30.68
CA PHE A 35 -19.86 34.37 31.62
C PHE A 35 -20.00 32.87 31.31
N LYS A 36 -21.23 32.44 31.01
CA LYS A 36 -21.54 31.05 30.68
C LYS A 36 -20.86 30.61 29.38
N ASP A 37 -20.95 31.44 28.35
CA ASP A 37 -20.39 31.15 27.02
C ASP A 37 -18.86 31.15 27.06
N LEU A 38 -18.24 32.06 27.83
CA LEU A 38 -16.80 32.08 28.06
C LEU A 38 -16.30 30.83 28.80
N MET A 39 -17.05 30.36 29.79
CA MET A 39 -16.71 29.14 30.53
C MET A 39 -16.84 27.89 29.65
N GLU A 40 -17.85 27.84 28.80
CA GLU A 40 -18.02 26.78 27.81
C GLU A 40 -16.88 26.80 26.77
N ALA A 41 -16.56 27.97 26.22
CA ALA A 41 -15.47 28.14 25.26
C ALA A 41 -14.13 27.74 25.86
N LYS A 42 -13.84 28.14 27.12
CA LYS A 42 -12.64 27.73 27.86
C LYS A 42 -12.54 26.21 27.94
N THR A 43 -13.62 25.56 28.36
CA THR A 43 -13.68 24.10 28.48
C THR A 43 -13.44 23.42 27.14
N ARG A 44 -14.10 23.87 26.07
CA ARG A 44 -13.92 23.34 24.71
C ARG A 44 -12.48 23.48 24.23
N MET A 45 -11.86 24.66 24.40
CA MET A 45 -10.47 24.88 23.99
C MET A 45 -9.47 24.09 24.83
N ALA A 46 -9.74 23.90 26.12
CA ALA A 46 -8.91 23.04 26.98
C ALA A 46 -8.94 21.58 26.51
N ASN A 47 -10.11 21.08 26.09
CA ASN A 47 -10.23 19.75 25.49
C ASN A 47 -9.45 19.65 24.18
N VAL A 48 -9.54 20.63 23.27
CA VAL A 48 -8.73 20.65 22.04
C VAL A 48 -7.23 20.61 22.33
N ALA A 49 -6.75 21.37 23.31
CA ALA A 49 -5.34 21.36 23.70
C ALA A 49 -4.91 19.99 24.28
N LYS A 50 -5.78 19.37 25.08
CA LYS A 50 -5.58 18.02 25.60
C LYS A 50 -5.51 16.99 24.46
N ASP A 51 -6.44 17.03 23.51
CA ASP A 51 -6.49 16.12 22.36
C ASP A 51 -5.24 16.25 21.49
N ILE A 52 -4.75 17.47 21.24
CA ILE A 52 -3.50 17.72 20.50
C ILE A 52 -2.30 17.12 21.24
N ASN A 53 -2.24 17.28 22.57
CA ASN A 53 -1.14 16.74 23.37
C ASN A 53 -1.16 15.20 23.40
N GLU A 54 -2.33 14.60 23.56
CA GLU A 54 -2.53 13.15 23.50
C GLU A 54 -2.18 12.60 22.11
N TYR A 55 -2.58 13.28 21.04
CA TYR A 55 -2.21 12.94 19.66
C TYR A 55 -0.69 12.99 19.46
N THR A 56 -0.03 14.05 19.93
CA THR A 56 1.44 14.20 19.83
C THR A 56 2.16 13.09 20.58
N LYS A 57 1.76 12.80 21.83
CA LYS A 57 2.32 11.71 22.64
C LYS A 57 2.14 10.35 21.96
N ARG A 58 0.98 10.10 21.35
CA ARG A 58 0.71 8.89 20.58
C ARG A 58 1.61 8.81 19.35
N LEU A 59 1.77 9.88 18.58
CA LEU A 59 2.67 9.94 17.43
C LEU A 59 4.12 9.63 17.81
N ASP A 60 4.62 10.19 18.91
CA ASP A 60 5.99 9.92 19.39
C ASP A 60 6.17 8.44 19.76
N LEU A 61 5.16 7.84 20.42
CA LEU A 61 5.15 6.41 20.73
C LEU A 61 5.18 5.56 19.44
N ILE A 62 4.41 5.93 18.42
CA ILE A 62 4.37 5.22 17.13
C ILE A 62 5.70 5.37 16.39
N ASN A 63 6.28 6.57 16.36
CA ASN A 63 7.55 6.84 15.70
C ASN A 63 8.69 5.99 16.28
N LYS A 64 8.68 5.76 17.60
CA LYS A 64 9.58 4.79 18.26
C LYS A 64 9.47 3.37 17.68
N TYR A 65 8.28 2.95 17.25
CA TYR A 65 8.07 1.63 16.66
C TYR A 65 8.28 1.60 15.14
N ARG A 66 8.10 2.74 14.44
CA ARG A 66 8.44 2.89 13.02
C ARG A 66 9.95 2.79 12.78
N ALA A 67 10.75 3.47 13.61
CA ALA A 67 12.22 3.51 13.53
C ALA A 67 12.94 2.20 13.93
N GLY A 68 12.21 1.19 14.42
CA GLY A 68 12.78 -0.13 14.74
C GLY A 68 13.18 -0.98 13.52
N GLY A 69 13.08 -0.43 12.29
CA GLY A 69 13.44 -1.09 11.04
C GLY A 69 14.92 -0.95 10.63
N ASP A 70 15.58 0.16 10.98
CA ASP A 70 16.97 0.46 10.56
C ASP A 70 17.97 0.32 11.69
N GLN A 71 18.00 -0.87 12.29
CA GLN A 71 19.10 -1.27 13.17
C GLN A 71 19.94 -2.30 12.41
N SER A 72 21.07 -1.80 11.86
CA SER A 72 22.17 -2.57 11.26
C SER A 72 22.37 -3.89 12.02
N LEU A 73 22.66 -4.98 11.29
CA LEU A 73 22.87 -6.32 11.84
C LEU A 73 23.86 -6.33 13.03
N GLN A 74 24.82 -5.41 13.07
CA GLN A 74 25.74 -5.22 14.21
C GLN A 74 25.05 -4.76 15.51
N SER A 75 24.00 -3.94 15.43
CA SER A 75 23.23 -3.49 16.59
C SER A 75 22.23 -4.52 17.13
N LYS A 76 21.91 -5.57 16.35
CA LYS A 76 21.10 -6.71 16.82
C LYS A 76 21.88 -7.62 17.78
N MET A 77 23.20 -7.75 17.60
CA MET A 77 24.03 -8.62 18.45
C MET A 77 24.35 -8.00 19.82
N GLN A 78 24.36 -6.68 19.95
CA GLN A 78 24.68 -6.00 21.21
C GLN A 78 23.50 -5.85 22.18
N ARG A 79 22.30 -6.31 21.79
CA ARG A 79 21.04 -6.01 22.50
C ARG A 79 20.27 -7.22 22.99
N VAL A 80 20.95 -8.35 23.20
CA VAL A 80 20.38 -9.50 23.92
C VAL A 80 20.30 -9.18 25.41
N SER A 81 19.47 -8.21 25.76
CA SER A 81 19.07 -7.92 27.14
C SER A 81 18.13 -9.02 27.59
N MET A 82 18.47 -9.69 28.70
CA MET A 82 17.63 -10.74 29.34
C MET A 82 16.15 -10.31 29.47
N HIS A 83 15.87 -9.01 29.64
CA HIS A 83 14.53 -8.44 29.68
C HIS A 83 13.69 -8.61 28.39
N SER A 84 14.33 -8.71 27.23
CA SER A 84 13.65 -8.91 25.93
C SER A 84 13.32 -10.37 25.67
N VAL A 85 14.14 -11.28 26.21
CA VAL A 85 13.95 -12.74 26.13
C VAL A 85 12.82 -13.15 27.08
N VAL A 86 12.80 -12.61 28.31
CA VAL A 86 11.70 -12.81 29.28
C VAL A 86 10.34 -12.33 28.74
N LYS A 87 10.32 -11.20 28.02
CA LYS A 87 9.08 -10.71 27.37
C LYS A 87 8.66 -11.57 26.17
N LYS A 88 9.58 -12.26 25.49
CA LYS A 88 9.24 -13.21 24.42
C LYS A 88 8.67 -14.51 25.00
N SER A 89 9.24 -15.04 26.08
CA SER A 89 8.73 -16.25 26.74
C SER A 89 7.36 -16.04 27.39
N ALA A 90 7.13 -14.89 28.03
CA ALA A 90 5.82 -14.54 28.59
C ALA A 90 4.72 -14.46 27.52
N ARG A 91 5.04 -13.97 26.31
CA ARG A 91 4.09 -13.90 25.19
C ARG A 91 3.75 -15.29 24.62
N ILE A 92 4.72 -16.20 24.56
CA ILE A 92 4.48 -17.59 24.16
C ILE A 92 3.64 -18.31 25.22
N SER A 93 3.93 -18.08 26.51
CA SER A 93 3.14 -18.62 27.61
C SER A 93 1.69 -18.18 27.53
N ALA A 94 1.42 -16.90 27.27
CA ALA A 94 0.06 -16.38 27.13
C ALA A 94 -0.71 -17.04 25.97
N MET A 95 -0.05 -17.22 24.82
CA MET A 95 -0.63 -17.87 23.64
C MET A 95 -0.97 -19.35 23.90
N VAL A 96 -0.09 -20.08 24.59
CA VAL A 96 -0.36 -21.48 24.97
C VAL A 96 -1.47 -21.57 26.02
N SER A 97 -1.48 -20.66 26.99
CA SER A 97 -2.55 -20.60 28.00
C SER A 97 -3.91 -20.25 27.41
N GLU A 98 -3.97 -19.46 26.32
CA GLU A 98 -5.19 -19.22 25.54
C GLU A 98 -5.68 -20.50 24.84
N MET A 99 -4.79 -21.21 24.11
CA MET A 99 -5.15 -22.46 23.43
C MET A 99 -5.72 -23.51 24.39
N LEU A 100 -5.29 -23.46 25.66
CA LEU A 100 -5.77 -24.34 26.73
C LEU A 100 -6.98 -23.78 27.51
N GLY A 101 -7.48 -22.59 27.16
CA GLY A 101 -8.62 -21.94 27.83
C GLY A 101 -8.35 -21.45 29.26
N ILE A 102 -7.07 -21.36 29.65
CA ILE A 102 -6.62 -20.99 31.00
C ILE A 102 -6.58 -19.47 31.19
N MET A 103 -6.42 -18.72 30.09
CA MET A 103 -6.37 -17.25 30.08
C MET A 103 -7.38 -16.67 29.07
N SER A 104 -8.14 -15.66 29.51
CA SER A 104 -9.01 -14.84 28.66
C SER A 104 -8.16 -13.86 27.85
N GLN A 105 -8.30 -13.87 26.51
CA GLN A 105 -7.70 -12.86 25.64
C GLN A 105 -8.68 -11.75 25.27
N THR A 106 -8.13 -10.54 25.10
CA THR A 106 -8.86 -9.41 24.53
C THR A 106 -9.24 -9.73 23.07
N LYS A 107 -10.53 -9.88 22.78
CA LYS A 107 -11.05 -10.02 21.41
C LYS A 107 -11.47 -8.66 20.87
N ASP A 108 -11.03 -8.31 19.67
CA ASP A 108 -11.32 -7.03 19.02
C ASP A 108 -11.80 -7.26 17.58
N PRO A 109 -13.07 -7.66 17.40
CA PRO A 109 -13.61 -8.03 16.09
C PRO A 109 -13.64 -6.86 15.10
N GLU A 110 -13.78 -5.62 15.61
CA GLU A 110 -13.78 -4.42 14.79
C GLU A 110 -12.38 -4.18 14.19
N PHE A 111 -11.33 -4.31 15.02
CA PHE A 111 -9.96 -4.24 14.53
C PHE A 111 -9.62 -5.36 13.54
N ASP A 112 -10.08 -6.59 13.81
CA ASP A 112 -9.84 -7.74 12.94
C ASP A 112 -10.47 -7.54 11.54
N GLU A 113 -11.67 -6.96 11.48
CA GLU A 113 -12.34 -6.61 10.22
C GLU A 113 -11.53 -5.58 9.41
N GLU A 114 -11.04 -4.51 10.06
CA GLU A 114 -10.23 -3.49 9.40
C GLU A 114 -8.87 -4.03 8.93
N VAL A 115 -8.24 -4.92 9.70
CA VAL A 115 -7.02 -5.62 9.27
C VAL A 115 -7.29 -6.52 8.06
N ALA A 116 -8.44 -7.20 8.02
CA ALA A 116 -8.81 -8.06 6.88
C ALA A 116 -8.96 -7.23 5.59
N LYS A 117 -9.64 -6.08 5.66
CA LYS A 117 -9.78 -5.16 4.52
C LYS A 117 -8.42 -4.61 4.07
N PHE A 118 -7.59 -4.17 5.01
CA PHE A 118 -6.23 -3.70 4.73
C PHE A 118 -5.38 -4.78 4.01
N ARG A 119 -5.38 -6.01 4.53
CA ARG A 119 -4.63 -7.13 3.94
C ARG A 119 -5.16 -7.53 2.56
N CYS A 120 -6.46 -7.38 2.32
CA CYS A 120 -7.05 -7.57 0.99
C CYS A 120 -6.45 -6.59 -0.02
N VAL A 121 -6.40 -5.29 0.31
CA VAL A 121 -5.80 -4.25 -0.55
C VAL A 121 -4.31 -4.50 -0.75
N GLN A 122 -3.57 -4.82 0.31
CA GLN A 122 -2.14 -5.14 0.22
C GLN A 122 -1.88 -6.31 -0.73
N LYS A 123 -2.62 -7.41 -0.58
CA LYS A 123 -2.50 -8.60 -1.43
C LYS A 123 -2.86 -8.27 -2.88
N ALA A 124 -3.96 -7.55 -3.11
CA ALA A 124 -4.37 -7.14 -4.44
C ALA A 124 -3.29 -6.27 -5.13
N ALA A 125 -2.65 -5.37 -4.40
CA ALA A 125 -1.54 -4.56 -4.92
C ALA A 125 -0.31 -5.41 -5.30
N GLN A 126 0.07 -6.38 -4.45
CA GLN A 126 1.16 -7.31 -4.74
C GLN A 126 0.87 -8.14 -6.00
N THR A 127 -0.33 -8.73 -6.08
CA THR A 127 -0.78 -9.51 -7.23
C THR A 127 -0.79 -8.66 -8.50
N LEU A 128 -1.38 -7.46 -8.46
CA LEU A 128 -1.43 -6.58 -9.63
C LEU A 128 -0.02 -6.19 -10.12
N ALA A 129 0.88 -5.82 -9.20
CA ALA A 129 2.25 -5.46 -9.57
C ALA A 129 3.00 -6.62 -10.21
N GLN A 130 2.88 -7.83 -9.66
CA GLN A 130 3.56 -9.02 -10.15
C GLN A 130 2.99 -9.48 -11.49
N ASP A 131 1.68 -9.71 -11.55
CA ASP A 131 1.01 -10.31 -12.71
C ASP A 131 1.06 -9.39 -13.93
N VAL A 132 0.91 -8.07 -13.73
CA VAL A 132 1.02 -7.10 -14.84
C VAL A 132 2.46 -6.99 -15.34
N SER A 133 3.46 -7.15 -14.47
CA SER A 133 4.87 -7.19 -14.91
C SER A 133 5.12 -8.40 -15.81
N VAL A 134 4.62 -9.58 -15.41
CA VAL A 134 4.72 -10.81 -16.21
C VAL A 134 3.95 -10.68 -17.52
N LEU A 135 2.72 -10.15 -17.48
CA LEU A 135 1.91 -9.87 -18.66
C LEU A 135 2.65 -8.95 -19.63
N LEU A 136 3.23 -7.86 -19.15
CA LEU A 136 3.94 -6.90 -19.99
C LEU A 136 5.13 -7.56 -20.69
N GLN A 137 5.95 -8.32 -19.96
CA GLN A 137 7.05 -9.09 -20.54
C GLN A 137 6.58 -10.06 -21.62
N GLY A 138 5.50 -10.80 -21.36
CA GLY A 138 4.91 -11.73 -22.33
C GLY A 138 4.37 -11.03 -23.58
N VAL A 139 3.75 -9.86 -23.42
CA VAL A 139 3.23 -9.06 -24.54
C VAL A 139 4.34 -8.53 -25.42
N ILE A 140 5.43 -8.03 -24.83
CA ILE A 140 6.62 -7.57 -25.56
C ILE A 140 7.26 -8.74 -26.31
N ALA A 141 7.47 -9.87 -25.64
CA ALA A 141 8.09 -11.05 -26.24
C ALA A 141 7.27 -11.60 -27.41
N ARG A 142 5.94 -11.73 -27.24
CA ARG A 142 5.02 -12.16 -28.29
C ARG A 142 5.06 -11.20 -29.47
N HIS A 143 4.97 -9.89 -29.22
CA HIS A 143 4.97 -8.90 -30.29
C HIS A 143 6.28 -8.94 -31.09
N LYS A 144 7.42 -9.03 -30.40
CA LYS A 144 8.73 -9.20 -31.05
C LYS A 144 8.76 -10.42 -31.97
N ALA A 145 8.30 -11.58 -31.48
CA ALA A 145 8.25 -12.81 -32.28
C ALA A 145 7.34 -12.67 -33.52
N GLU A 146 6.15 -12.07 -33.37
CA GLU A 146 5.23 -11.81 -34.49
C GLU A 146 5.85 -10.87 -35.54
N MET A 147 6.58 -9.86 -35.10
CA MET A 147 7.28 -8.92 -36.00
C MET A 147 8.45 -9.59 -36.72
N ASP A 148 9.22 -10.43 -36.02
CA ASP A 148 10.33 -11.18 -36.61
C ASP A 148 9.83 -12.14 -37.71
N ILE A 149 8.72 -12.85 -37.48
CA ILE A 149 8.07 -13.68 -38.51
C ILE A 149 7.68 -12.84 -39.73
N SER A 150 6.99 -11.72 -39.49
CA SER A 150 6.50 -10.84 -40.56
C SER A 150 7.66 -10.26 -41.38
N ARG A 151 8.75 -9.85 -40.72
CA ARG A 151 9.97 -9.34 -41.35
C ARG A 151 10.63 -10.42 -42.24
N ASN A 152 10.79 -11.63 -41.72
CA ASN A 152 11.42 -12.72 -42.45
C ASN A 152 10.58 -13.14 -43.68
N LEU A 153 9.25 -13.18 -43.54
CA LEU A 153 8.35 -13.49 -44.65
C LEU A 153 8.39 -12.43 -45.74
N ALA A 154 8.37 -11.14 -45.35
CA ALA A 154 8.47 -10.03 -46.30
C ALA A 154 9.82 -10.01 -47.01
N ALA A 155 10.93 -10.25 -46.30
CA ALA A 155 12.26 -10.34 -46.90
C ALA A 155 12.34 -11.49 -47.92
N THR A 156 11.78 -12.66 -47.58
CA THR A 156 11.82 -13.86 -48.43
C THR A 156 10.91 -13.74 -49.66
N LEU A 157 9.65 -13.30 -49.48
CA LEU A 157 8.66 -13.31 -50.55
C LEU A 157 8.68 -12.03 -51.40
N LEU A 158 8.99 -10.88 -50.79
CA LEU A 158 8.81 -9.57 -51.42
C LEU A 158 10.13 -8.85 -51.71
N GLN A 159 11.26 -9.37 -51.23
CA GLN A 159 12.55 -8.65 -51.21
C GLN A 159 12.42 -7.22 -50.65
N ALA A 160 11.40 -6.99 -49.81
CA ALA A 160 11.06 -5.68 -49.30
C ALA A 160 11.83 -5.40 -48.01
N ALA A 161 12.35 -4.19 -47.86
CA ALA A 161 12.94 -3.74 -46.61
C ALA A 161 11.88 -3.71 -45.50
N ALA A 162 12.30 -4.03 -44.26
CA ALA A 162 11.43 -3.96 -43.08
C ALA A 162 10.85 -2.54 -42.92
N THR A 163 9.53 -2.43 -42.72
CA THR A 163 8.90 -1.12 -42.50
C THR A 163 9.00 -0.68 -41.04
N PRO A 164 9.45 0.55 -40.75
CA PRO A 164 9.66 1.06 -39.38
C PRO A 164 8.36 1.16 -38.54
N GLU A 165 7.19 1.14 -39.17
CA GLU A 165 5.88 1.14 -38.49
C GLU A 165 5.69 -0.09 -37.58
N MET A 166 6.33 -1.22 -37.91
CA MET A 166 6.28 -2.47 -37.12
C MET A 166 7.05 -2.38 -35.79
N GLU A 167 7.96 -1.42 -35.62
CA GLU A 167 8.85 -1.36 -34.45
C GLU A 167 8.34 -0.43 -33.33
N SER A 168 7.29 0.36 -33.59
CA SER A 168 6.88 1.48 -32.73
C SER A 168 5.93 1.12 -31.56
N ILE A 169 5.66 -0.15 -31.28
CA ILE A 169 4.79 -0.56 -30.16
C ILE A 169 5.58 -0.59 -28.83
N GLN A 170 6.21 0.51 -28.47
CA GLN A 170 6.81 0.69 -27.14
C GLN A 170 5.88 1.56 -26.28
N ARG A 171 4.87 0.93 -25.69
CA ARG A 171 4.01 1.54 -24.64
C ARG A 171 4.29 1.00 -23.24
N ASP A 172 5.45 0.38 -23.06
CA ASP A 172 5.90 -0.19 -21.80
C ASP A 172 5.94 0.85 -20.68
N SER A 173 6.34 2.07 -21.01
CA SER A 173 6.41 3.19 -20.06
C SER A 173 5.06 3.54 -19.44
N PHE A 174 3.96 3.44 -20.19
CA PHE A 174 2.63 3.76 -19.67
C PHE A 174 2.16 2.74 -18.64
N ILE A 175 2.25 1.44 -18.94
CA ILE A 175 1.84 0.38 -17.99
C ILE A 175 2.76 0.39 -16.77
N GLN A 176 4.06 0.64 -16.96
CA GLN A 176 5.00 0.80 -15.85
C GLN A 176 4.59 1.96 -14.94
N GLN A 177 4.35 3.16 -15.48
CA GLN A 177 4.06 4.36 -14.70
C GLN A 177 2.65 4.38 -14.09
N ARG A 178 1.65 3.81 -14.78
CA ARG A 178 0.23 3.94 -14.40
C ARG A 178 -0.34 2.72 -13.69
N VAL A 179 0.36 1.59 -13.72
CA VAL A 179 -0.12 0.34 -13.13
C VAL A 179 0.92 -0.24 -12.17
N ILE A 180 2.11 -0.56 -12.66
CA ILE A 180 3.11 -1.31 -11.88
C ILE A 180 3.73 -0.46 -10.76
N GLN A 181 4.19 0.76 -11.07
CA GLN A 181 4.81 1.64 -10.08
C GLN A 181 3.84 2.05 -8.97
N PRO A 182 2.60 2.52 -9.24
CA PRO A 182 1.65 2.84 -8.19
C PRO A 182 1.30 1.63 -7.30
N ALA A 183 1.14 0.45 -7.89
CA ALA A 183 0.89 -0.78 -7.13
C ALA A 183 2.08 -1.13 -6.22
N LYS A 184 3.33 -1.05 -6.72
CA LYS A 184 4.53 -1.27 -5.90
C LYS A 184 4.68 -0.23 -4.78
N GLN A 185 4.41 1.04 -5.07
CA GLN A 185 4.41 2.09 -4.06
C GLN A 185 3.38 1.80 -2.97
N LEU A 186 2.16 1.40 -3.34
CA LEU A 186 1.13 1.01 -2.37
C LEU A 186 1.60 -0.17 -1.49
N VAL A 187 2.23 -1.19 -2.07
CA VAL A 187 2.82 -2.31 -1.30
C VAL A 187 3.84 -1.80 -0.28
N SER A 188 4.74 -0.89 -0.68
CA SER A 188 5.74 -0.31 0.22
C SER A 188 5.12 0.51 1.36
N LEU A 189 4.03 1.23 1.08
CA LEU A 189 3.30 2.02 2.09
C LEU A 189 2.62 1.11 3.14
N CYS A 190 2.29 -0.13 2.79
CA CYS A 190 1.69 -1.11 3.70
C CYS A 190 2.69 -1.75 4.67
N GLU A 191 4.01 -1.64 4.46
CA GLU A 191 5.03 -2.30 5.31
C GLU A 191 5.05 -1.77 6.75
N VAL A 192 4.91 -0.46 6.91
CA VAL A 192 4.90 0.17 8.24
C VAL A 192 3.61 -0.18 9.00
N PRO A 193 2.41 -0.02 8.42
CA PRO A 193 1.16 -0.51 9.02
C PRO A 193 1.21 -1.97 9.43
N GLU A 194 1.68 -2.89 8.58
CA GLU A 194 1.75 -4.32 8.92
C GLU A 194 2.64 -4.57 10.15
N ARG A 195 3.80 -3.89 10.24
CA ARG A 195 4.65 -3.95 11.44
C ARG A 195 3.96 -3.42 12.69
N LEU A 196 3.17 -2.35 12.56
CA LEU A 196 2.42 -1.78 13.67
C LEU A 196 1.26 -2.67 14.12
N ILE A 197 0.56 -3.35 13.18
CA ILE A 197 -0.47 -4.36 13.49
C ILE A 197 0.13 -5.50 14.32
N GLN A 198 1.29 -6.04 13.89
CA GLN A 198 2.01 -7.04 14.66
C GLN A 198 2.45 -6.52 16.03
N LYS A 199 2.86 -5.24 16.10
CA LYS A 199 3.26 -4.62 17.37
C LYS A 199 2.08 -4.47 18.33
N ARG A 200 0.92 -4.03 17.83
CA ARG A 200 -0.33 -3.95 18.59
C ARG A 200 -0.67 -5.31 19.18
N TYR A 201 -0.66 -6.38 18.37
CA TYR A 201 -0.92 -7.74 18.84
C TYR A 201 0.02 -8.13 20.00
N HIS A 202 1.32 -7.89 19.86
CA HIS A 202 2.26 -8.14 20.97
C HIS A 202 1.96 -7.33 22.23
N LYS A 203 1.45 -6.10 22.09
CA LYS A 203 1.10 -5.24 23.23
C LYS A 203 -0.22 -5.62 23.89
N MET A 204 -1.15 -6.16 23.13
CA MET A 204 -2.34 -6.81 23.66
C MET A 204 -1.96 -8.00 24.56
N LEU A 205 -1.04 -8.86 24.11
CA LEU A 205 -0.55 -9.97 24.94
C LEU A 205 0.23 -9.51 26.19
N ASP A 206 0.99 -8.40 26.10
CA ASP A 206 1.66 -7.83 27.27
C ASP A 206 0.61 -7.31 28.29
N TYR A 207 -0.48 -6.71 27.82
CA TYR A 207 -1.60 -6.24 28.63
C TYR A 207 -2.37 -7.39 29.28
N ASP A 208 -2.79 -8.40 28.51
CA ASP A 208 -3.51 -9.58 29.02
C ASP A 208 -2.69 -10.33 30.08
N ASN A 209 -1.36 -10.43 29.87
CA ASN A 209 -0.44 -10.99 30.87
C ASN A 209 -0.38 -10.16 32.16
N ALA A 210 -0.31 -8.83 32.05
CA ALA A 210 -0.29 -7.95 33.22
C ALA A 210 -1.61 -8.04 34.00
N GLN A 211 -2.74 -8.12 33.29
CA GLN A 211 -4.06 -8.32 33.89
C GLN A 211 -4.12 -9.64 34.64
N TYR A 212 -3.68 -10.74 34.01
CA TYR A 212 -3.66 -12.06 34.65
C TYR A 212 -2.80 -12.10 35.91
N LYS A 213 -1.61 -11.45 35.91
CA LYS A 213 -0.77 -11.35 37.10
C LYS A 213 -1.47 -10.60 38.23
N LEU A 214 -2.18 -9.52 37.92
CA LEU A 214 -2.93 -8.75 38.90
C LEU A 214 -4.09 -9.59 39.47
N ASP A 215 -4.85 -10.27 38.61
CA ASP A 215 -6.00 -11.09 39.00
C ASP A 215 -5.59 -12.28 39.90
N LYS A 216 -4.38 -12.83 39.69
CA LYS A 216 -3.84 -13.91 40.53
C LYS A 216 -3.08 -13.42 41.76
N ASN A 217 -2.89 -12.11 41.91
CA ASN A 217 -2.14 -11.57 43.03
C ASN A 217 -2.95 -11.66 44.33
N LYS A 218 -2.34 -12.25 45.37
CA LYS A 218 -2.90 -12.31 46.74
C LYS A 218 -2.19 -11.39 47.72
N ASP A 219 -1.08 -10.77 47.29
CA ASP A 219 -0.23 -9.94 48.12
C ASP A 219 -0.61 -8.46 47.99
N ALA A 220 -1.23 -7.91 49.03
CA ALA A 220 -1.68 -6.52 49.08
C ALA A 220 -0.53 -5.52 48.82
N THR A 221 0.70 -5.84 49.22
CA THR A 221 1.85 -4.94 49.06
C THR A 221 2.31 -4.79 47.61
N LYS A 222 2.07 -5.81 46.77
CA LYS A 222 2.42 -5.81 45.35
C LYS A 222 1.31 -5.29 44.43
N THR A 223 0.10 -5.13 44.97
CA THR A 223 -1.08 -4.76 44.19
C THR A 223 -0.86 -3.44 43.47
N ARG A 224 -0.38 -2.40 44.16
CA ARG A 224 -0.12 -1.09 43.55
C ARG A 224 0.91 -1.16 42.41
N ILE A 225 1.95 -1.96 42.57
CA ILE A 225 3.01 -2.12 41.54
C ILE A 225 2.44 -2.81 40.28
N LEU A 226 1.60 -3.83 40.47
CA LEU A 226 0.95 -4.55 39.37
C LEU A 226 -0.11 -3.69 38.67
N GLU A 227 -0.84 -2.85 39.40
CA GLU A 227 -1.75 -1.85 38.83
C GLU A 227 -1.01 -0.81 37.98
N GLU A 228 0.15 -0.33 38.45
CA GLU A 228 1.02 0.57 37.68
C GLU A 228 1.57 -0.13 36.41
N GLU A 229 2.01 -1.38 36.49
CA GLU A 229 2.45 -2.19 35.33
C GLU A 229 1.30 -2.38 34.32
N LEU A 230 0.11 -2.77 34.79
CA LEU A 230 -1.09 -2.95 33.98
C LEU A 230 -1.48 -1.66 33.25
N SER A 231 -1.53 -0.54 33.98
CA SER A 231 -1.86 0.78 33.42
C SER A 231 -0.86 1.18 32.32
N GLN A 232 0.44 0.92 32.53
CA GLN A 232 1.46 1.16 31.53
C GLN A 232 1.28 0.29 30.27
N MET A 233 1.05 -1.03 30.43
CA MET A 233 0.85 -1.94 29.30
C MET A 233 -0.42 -1.56 28.51
N LYS A 234 -1.52 -1.31 29.22
CA LYS A 234 -2.80 -0.86 28.66
C LYS A 234 -2.62 0.41 27.82
N GLY A 235 -1.99 1.45 28.37
CA GLY A 235 -1.76 2.70 27.65
C GLY A 235 -0.94 2.53 26.37
N THR A 236 0.05 1.63 26.35
CA THR A 236 0.82 1.36 25.12
C THR A 236 0.03 0.58 24.07
N TYR A 237 -0.82 -0.35 24.49
CA TYR A 237 -1.72 -1.10 23.61
C TYR A 237 -2.78 -0.19 23.00
N GLU A 238 -3.50 0.58 23.82
CA GLU A 238 -4.58 1.48 23.39
C GLU A 238 -4.08 2.55 22.43
N ALA A 239 -2.88 3.11 22.67
CA ALA A 239 -2.30 4.10 21.78
C ALA A 239 -2.01 3.53 20.37
N LEU A 240 -1.50 2.29 20.28
CA LEU A 240 -1.30 1.60 19.00
C LEU A 240 -2.63 1.26 18.34
N ASN A 241 -3.59 0.74 19.11
CA ASN A 241 -4.92 0.39 18.62
C ASN A 241 -5.62 1.60 18.01
N THR A 242 -5.70 2.70 18.78
CA THR A 242 -6.38 3.93 18.36
C THR A 242 -5.75 4.51 17.10
N GLN A 243 -4.42 4.47 16.96
CA GLN A 243 -3.79 4.94 15.72
C GLN A 243 -4.18 4.08 14.52
N LEU A 244 -4.06 2.76 14.65
CA LEU A 244 -4.34 1.86 13.54
C LEU A 244 -5.81 1.95 13.12
N MET A 245 -6.74 2.05 14.07
CA MET A 245 -8.16 2.26 13.79
C MET A 245 -8.45 3.59 13.07
N MET A 246 -7.62 4.61 13.25
CA MET A 246 -7.74 5.86 12.49
C MET A 246 -7.11 5.77 11.09
N GLU A 247 -5.95 5.13 10.96
CA GLU A 247 -5.15 5.17 9.72
C GLU A 247 -5.51 4.05 8.72
N LEU A 248 -5.81 2.83 9.19
CA LEU A 248 -6.10 1.69 8.32
C LEU A 248 -7.31 1.89 7.39
N PRO A 249 -8.45 2.45 7.85
CA PRO A 249 -9.59 2.67 6.96
C PRO A 249 -9.26 3.66 5.84
N ILE A 250 -8.50 4.72 6.16
CA ILE A 250 -8.07 5.74 5.20
C ILE A 250 -7.13 5.12 4.16
N LEU A 251 -6.12 4.37 4.62
CA LEU A 251 -5.17 3.69 3.74
C LEU A 251 -5.88 2.69 2.83
N THR A 252 -6.82 1.91 3.37
CA THR A 252 -7.59 0.91 2.62
C THR A 252 -8.45 1.56 1.54
N ARG A 253 -9.16 2.65 1.87
CA ARG A 253 -9.96 3.41 0.90
C ARG A 253 -9.09 3.96 -0.23
N CYS A 254 -8.03 4.70 0.11
CA CYS A 254 -7.12 5.30 -0.87
C CYS A 254 -6.41 4.22 -1.71
N GLY A 255 -6.00 3.12 -1.09
CA GLY A 255 -5.37 1.99 -1.78
C GLY A 255 -6.33 1.34 -2.78
N SER A 256 -7.60 1.18 -2.42
CA SER A 256 -8.64 0.64 -3.32
C SER A 256 -8.86 1.55 -4.54
N GLU A 257 -8.85 2.87 -4.35
CA GLU A 257 -8.93 3.84 -5.45
C GLU A 257 -7.73 3.75 -6.40
N VAL A 258 -6.52 3.65 -5.85
CA VAL A 258 -5.28 3.46 -6.63
C VAL A 258 -5.37 2.19 -7.47
N LEU A 259 -5.81 1.07 -6.88
CA LEU A 259 -5.98 -0.19 -7.61
C LEU A 259 -7.04 -0.08 -8.70
N SER A 260 -8.18 0.56 -8.42
CA SER A 260 -9.23 0.81 -9.41
C SER A 260 -8.72 1.60 -10.62
N LEU A 261 -7.98 2.68 -10.38
CA LEU A 261 -7.39 3.51 -11.43
C LEU A 261 -6.32 2.77 -12.22
N ALA A 262 -5.50 1.96 -11.55
CA ALA A 262 -4.48 1.12 -12.17
C ALA A 262 -5.12 0.07 -13.09
N THR A 263 -6.17 -0.61 -12.63
CA THR A 263 -6.92 -1.59 -13.44
C THR A 263 -7.57 -0.93 -14.65
N ARG A 264 -8.22 0.23 -14.49
CA ARG A 264 -8.78 0.99 -15.63
C ARG A 264 -7.71 1.38 -16.64
N SER A 265 -6.54 1.83 -16.15
CA SER A 265 -5.41 2.18 -17.00
C SER A 265 -4.87 0.96 -17.76
N LEU A 266 -4.80 -0.21 -17.12
CA LEU A 266 -4.42 -1.46 -17.76
C LEU A 266 -5.39 -1.84 -18.89
N VAL A 267 -6.70 -1.82 -18.61
CA VAL A 267 -7.74 -2.15 -19.60
C VAL A 267 -7.65 -1.20 -20.79
N ALA A 268 -7.55 0.11 -20.56
CA ALA A 268 -7.41 1.10 -21.62
C ALA A 268 -6.14 0.89 -22.47
N ALA A 269 -5.01 0.61 -21.83
CA ALA A 269 -3.75 0.31 -22.53
C ALA A 269 -3.87 -0.95 -23.41
N ARG A 270 -4.54 -1.99 -22.90
CA ARG A 270 -4.80 -3.23 -23.65
C ARG A 270 -5.74 -3.00 -24.83
N MET A 271 -6.83 -2.26 -24.65
CA MET A 271 -7.76 -1.93 -25.73
C MET A 271 -7.06 -1.15 -26.85
N TYR A 272 -6.25 -0.15 -26.49
CA TYR A 272 -5.48 0.62 -27.46
C TYR A 272 -4.51 -0.27 -28.24
N LEU A 273 -3.75 -1.13 -27.53
CA LEU A 273 -2.81 -2.05 -28.17
C LEU A 273 -3.51 -2.96 -29.18
N GLN A 274 -4.65 -3.55 -28.80
CA GLN A 274 -5.40 -4.43 -29.69
C GLN A 274 -5.94 -3.70 -30.91
N GLY A 275 -6.48 -2.48 -30.74
CA GLY A 275 -6.91 -1.65 -31.87
C GLY A 275 -5.76 -1.28 -32.81
N HIS A 276 -4.59 -0.97 -32.26
CA HIS A 276 -3.41 -0.66 -33.05
C HIS A 276 -2.89 -1.88 -33.83
N LEU A 277 -2.79 -3.04 -33.17
CA LEU A 277 -2.42 -4.30 -33.82
C LEU A 277 -3.40 -4.69 -34.93
N ALA A 278 -4.70 -4.58 -34.69
CA ALA A 278 -5.71 -4.85 -35.72
C ALA A 278 -5.52 -3.98 -36.96
N LYS A 279 -5.23 -2.68 -36.79
CA LYS A 279 -4.93 -1.76 -37.89
C LYS A 279 -3.67 -2.17 -38.65
N LEU A 280 -2.59 -2.52 -37.93
CA LEU A 280 -1.33 -2.98 -38.54
C LEU A 280 -1.55 -4.26 -39.37
N TYR A 281 -2.27 -5.25 -38.83
CA TYR A 281 -2.54 -6.49 -39.56
C TYR A 281 -3.39 -6.25 -40.81
N LEU A 282 -4.39 -5.37 -40.75
CA LEU A 282 -5.18 -5.00 -41.93
C LEU A 282 -4.31 -4.35 -43.01
N GLN A 283 -3.42 -3.43 -42.65
CA GLN A 283 -2.49 -2.80 -43.58
C GLN A 283 -1.51 -3.81 -44.19
N LEU A 284 -0.98 -4.72 -43.37
CA LEU A 284 -0.08 -5.78 -43.82
C LEU A 284 -0.77 -6.73 -44.80
N ALA A 285 -1.99 -7.16 -44.50
CA ALA A 285 -2.79 -8.00 -45.39
C ALA A 285 -3.04 -7.33 -46.75
N GLN A 286 -3.35 -6.03 -46.75
CA GLN A 286 -3.51 -5.25 -47.99
C GLN A 286 -2.21 -5.16 -48.81
N LYS A 287 -1.06 -4.95 -48.14
CA LYS A 287 0.27 -4.92 -48.80
C LYS A 287 0.60 -6.28 -49.42
N PHE A 288 0.40 -7.38 -48.69
CA PHE A 288 0.61 -8.74 -49.21
C PHE A 288 -0.33 -9.08 -50.37
N ALA A 289 -1.62 -8.74 -50.28
CA ALA A 289 -2.57 -8.99 -51.36
C ALA A 289 -2.14 -8.30 -52.67
N LYS A 290 -1.70 -7.04 -52.60
CA LYS A 290 -1.17 -6.30 -53.75
C LYS A 290 0.09 -6.96 -54.31
N ALA A 291 0.99 -7.39 -53.44
CA ALA A 291 2.25 -7.99 -53.86
C ALA A 291 2.06 -9.38 -54.49
N ILE A 292 1.17 -10.22 -53.95
CA ILE A 292 0.80 -11.51 -54.54
C ILE A 292 0.15 -11.28 -55.91
N ALA A 293 -0.78 -10.32 -56.02
CA ALA A 293 -1.39 -9.97 -57.30
C ALA A 293 -0.37 -9.50 -58.34
N TRP A 294 0.72 -8.85 -57.93
CA TRP A 294 1.82 -8.45 -58.80
C TRP A 294 2.75 -9.62 -59.18
N LEU A 295 3.06 -10.53 -58.24
CA LEU A 295 3.94 -11.68 -58.45
C LEU A 295 3.29 -12.79 -59.29
N TYR A 296 2.00 -13.04 -59.10
CA TYR A 296 1.28 -14.17 -59.71
C TYR A 296 1.39 -14.20 -61.25
N PRO A 297 1.22 -13.09 -61.99
CA PRO A 297 1.41 -13.07 -63.44
C PRO A 297 2.87 -13.25 -63.89
N GLN A 298 3.86 -12.96 -63.04
CA GLN A 298 5.28 -13.18 -63.38
C GLN A 298 5.66 -14.66 -63.20
N LEU A 299 5.17 -15.30 -62.13
CA LEU A 299 5.36 -16.73 -61.89
C LEU A 299 4.69 -17.60 -62.99
N MET A 300 3.46 -17.26 -63.38
CA MET A 300 2.75 -17.99 -64.45
C MET A 300 3.41 -17.83 -65.83
N ARG A 301 4.13 -16.73 -66.08
CA ARG A 301 4.92 -16.55 -67.31
C ARG A 301 6.18 -17.41 -67.34
N CYS A 302 6.83 -17.62 -66.20
CA CYS A 302 7.99 -18.50 -66.08
C CYS A 302 7.64 -19.99 -66.28
N ASP A 303 6.44 -20.42 -65.86
CA ASP A 303 6.00 -21.82 -66.00
C ASP A 303 5.45 -22.14 -67.41
N GLY A 304 4.85 -21.16 -68.08
CA GLY A 304 4.45 -21.25 -69.50
C GLY A 304 5.61 -21.35 -70.50
N GLY A 305 6.84 -21.04 -70.07
CA GLY A 305 8.07 -21.23 -70.83
C GLY A 305 8.61 -22.66 -70.78
N ARG A 306 8.42 -23.39 -69.67
CA ARG A 306 8.89 -24.78 -69.54
C ARG A 306 8.01 -25.79 -70.27
N ARG A 307 6.70 -25.54 -70.38
CA ARG A 307 5.79 -26.43 -71.14
C ARG A 307 5.94 -26.30 -72.67
N ARG A 308 6.62 -25.27 -73.17
CA ARG A 308 6.85 -25.09 -74.62
C ARG A 308 8.13 -25.74 -75.15
N LEU A 309 9.03 -26.20 -74.28
CA LEU A 309 10.23 -26.96 -74.67
C LEU A 309 10.01 -28.49 -74.71
N ALA A 310 8.88 -29.01 -74.23
CA ALA A 310 8.59 -30.45 -74.25
C ALA A 310 7.74 -30.92 -75.45
N LEU A 311 7.43 -30.03 -76.41
CA LEU A 311 6.62 -30.34 -77.60
C LEU A 311 7.30 -29.98 -78.93
N ARG A 312 8.60 -29.64 -78.90
CA ARG A 312 9.43 -29.49 -80.11
C ARG A 312 10.85 -29.97 -79.81
N THR A 313 11.08 -31.26 -80.06
CA THR A 313 12.29 -31.96 -80.54
C THR A 313 12.32 -33.35 -79.96
#